data_AF-A0A6J4LUS9-F1
#
_entry.id   AF-A0A6J4LUS9-F1
#
_cell.length_a   1.000
_cell.length_b   1.000
_cell.length_c   1.000
_cell.angle_alpha   90.00
_cell.angle_beta   90.00
_cell.angle_gamma   90.00
#
_symmetry.space_group_name_H-M   'P 1'
#
loop_
_entity.id
_entity.type
_entity.pdbx_description
1 polymer ?
#
loop_
_entity_poly.entity_id
_entity_poly.type
_entity_poly.pdbx_seq_one_letter_code
_entity_poly.pdbx_strand_id
1 'polypeptide(L)'
;MSWEKRSHSTGFANTDTRRALNTLRYIPANPKAAGTGQGFFYGFSNYGIHDRLGDDGITQWHPAFLALGKTLDECAAAYRKFCQKYRPKPKSESKNHWGSRLLVGLKVKGKSKKVSPGKMCLPWGEWLIENPEILAVAEKFILANCYNPQIAGQILQQTTVRGHETDDSQCQVSET
;
A
#
# COMPACT_ATOMS: atom_id res chain seq x y z
N MET A 1 25.73 -2.32 -3.92
CA MET A 1 24.87 -3.53 -3.89
C MET A 1 23.94 -3.41 -2.69
N SER A 2 22.63 -3.40 -2.91
CA SER A 2 21.65 -3.38 -1.82
C SER A 2 21.21 -4.82 -1.56
N TRP A 3 21.49 -5.34 -0.37
CA TRP A 3 21.02 -6.64 0.10
C TRP A 3 20.23 -6.44 1.38
N GLU A 4 19.15 -7.20 1.54
CA GLU A 4 18.43 -7.23 2.81
C GLU A 4 19.23 -8.02 3.86
N LYS A 5 19.32 -7.48 5.08
CA LYS A 5 20.20 -8.01 6.15
C LYS A 5 19.91 -9.46 6.55
N ARG A 6 18.71 -9.99 6.26
CA ARG A 6 18.29 -11.33 6.68
C ARG A 6 17.65 -12.07 5.53
N SER A 7 18.22 -13.22 5.18
CA SER A 7 17.61 -14.18 4.26
C SER A 7 16.91 -15.28 5.05
N HIS A 8 15.76 -15.73 4.56
CA HIS A 8 15.07 -16.88 5.13
C HIS A 8 15.62 -18.17 4.51
N SER A 9 16.02 -19.14 5.34
CA SER A 9 16.43 -20.47 4.90
C SER A 9 15.86 -21.53 5.84
N THR A 10 15.22 -22.55 5.28
CA THR A 10 14.73 -23.71 6.03
C THR A 10 14.95 -24.98 5.23
N GLY A 11 15.68 -25.94 5.81
CA GLY A 11 15.87 -27.28 5.23
C GLY A 11 14.61 -28.14 5.33
N PHE A 12 14.58 -29.20 4.50
CA PHE A 12 13.60 -30.29 4.60
C PHE A 12 14.20 -31.61 4.13
N ALA A 13 13.66 -32.72 4.62
CA ALA A 13 14.09 -34.05 4.21
C ALA A 13 13.78 -34.29 2.73
N ASN A 14 14.68 -34.99 2.03
CA ASN A 14 14.50 -35.31 0.60
C ASN A 14 13.28 -36.24 0.36
N THR A 15 12.82 -36.93 1.41
CA THR A 15 11.59 -37.74 1.40
C THR A 15 10.30 -36.92 1.46
N ASP A 16 10.36 -35.63 1.81
CA ASP A 16 9.19 -34.75 1.85
C ASP A 16 8.84 -34.24 0.44
N THR A 17 8.27 -35.15 -0.36
CA THR A 17 7.88 -34.88 -1.75
C THR A 17 6.85 -33.78 -1.86
N ARG A 18 5.93 -33.67 -0.89
CA ARG A 18 4.90 -32.64 -0.87
C ARG A 18 5.51 -31.26 -0.68
N ARG A 19 6.42 -31.08 0.28
CA ARG A 19 7.10 -29.80 0.50
C ARG A 19 7.99 -29.46 -0.69
N ALA A 20 8.71 -30.43 -1.24
CA ALA A 20 9.54 -30.24 -2.44
C ALA A 20 8.71 -29.68 -3.61
N LEU A 21 7.62 -30.37 -3.99
CA LEU A 21 6.76 -29.95 -5.10
C LEU A 21 6.10 -28.60 -4.84
N ASN A 22 5.65 -28.34 -3.61
CA ASN A 22 5.07 -27.06 -3.25
C ASN A 22 6.09 -25.91 -3.37
N THR A 23 7.34 -26.12 -2.97
CA THR A 23 8.43 -25.15 -3.11
C THR A 23 8.76 -24.90 -4.59
N LEU A 24 8.92 -25.98 -5.38
CA LEU A 24 9.18 -25.88 -6.82
C LEU A 24 8.11 -25.06 -7.54
N ARG A 25 6.84 -25.22 -7.13
CA ARG A 25 5.72 -24.44 -7.67
C ARG A 25 5.67 -23.01 -7.14
N TYR A 26 5.99 -22.79 -5.87
CA TYR A 26 5.85 -21.48 -5.21
C TYR A 26 6.72 -20.40 -5.85
N ILE A 27 7.97 -20.76 -6.17
CA ILE A 27 8.95 -19.84 -6.76
C ILE A 27 8.43 -19.20 -8.06
N PRO A 28 8.07 -19.97 -9.11
CA PRO A 28 7.54 -19.42 -10.35
C PRO A 28 6.08 -18.95 -10.24
N ALA A 29 5.34 -19.36 -9.20
CA ALA A 29 3.99 -18.83 -8.95
C ALA A 29 4.00 -17.42 -8.34
N ASN A 30 5.11 -16.97 -7.75
CA ASN A 30 5.16 -15.70 -7.02
C ASN A 30 4.87 -14.48 -7.90
N PRO A 31 5.42 -14.33 -9.13
CA PRO A 31 5.04 -13.23 -10.02
C PRO A 31 3.54 -13.22 -10.35
N LYS A 32 2.96 -14.41 -10.57
CA LYS A 32 1.51 -14.56 -10.77
C LYS A 32 0.71 -14.13 -9.53
N ALA A 33 1.15 -14.53 -8.33
CA ALA A 33 0.49 -14.19 -7.07
C ALA A 33 0.61 -12.69 -6.75
N ALA A 34 1.69 -12.04 -7.17
CA ALA A 34 1.92 -10.60 -7.02
C ALA A 34 1.21 -9.75 -8.08
N GLY A 35 0.58 -10.37 -9.08
CA GLY A 35 -0.07 -9.67 -10.19
C GLY A 35 0.90 -9.08 -11.22
N THR A 36 2.20 -9.41 -11.16
CA THR A 36 3.21 -8.92 -12.09
C THR A 36 3.38 -9.81 -13.33
N GLY A 37 2.81 -11.02 -13.33
CA GLY A 37 2.87 -11.96 -14.46
C GLY A 37 1.54 -12.66 -14.76
N GLN A 38 1.27 -12.91 -16.04
CA GLN A 38 0.03 -13.55 -16.51
C GLN A 38 0.03 -15.09 -16.36
N GLY A 39 1.12 -15.69 -15.87
CA GLY A 39 1.25 -17.14 -15.77
C GLY A 39 2.46 -17.58 -14.96
N PHE A 40 2.81 -18.86 -15.12
CA PHE A 40 4.00 -19.45 -14.48
C PHE A 40 5.28 -19.20 -15.26
N PHE A 41 5.17 -18.95 -16.57
CA PHE A 41 6.33 -18.69 -17.39
C PHE A 41 6.87 -17.29 -17.09
N TYR A 42 8.12 -17.26 -16.64
CA TYR A 42 8.87 -16.04 -16.36
C TYR A 42 10.32 -16.28 -16.78
N GLY A 43 10.88 -15.37 -17.58
CA GLY A 43 12.19 -15.54 -18.21
C GLY A 43 13.36 -15.69 -17.22
N PHE A 44 13.17 -15.28 -15.97
CA PHE A 44 14.17 -15.38 -14.91
C PHE A 44 13.82 -16.48 -13.89
N SER A 45 13.05 -17.49 -14.30
CA SER A 45 12.74 -18.66 -13.47
C SER A 45 13.11 -19.95 -14.19
N ASN A 46 13.45 -20.99 -13.44
CA ASN A 46 13.70 -22.33 -13.96
C ASN A 46 12.41 -23.11 -14.27
N TYR A 47 11.25 -22.45 -14.33
CA TYR A 47 9.98 -23.11 -14.65
C TYR A 47 10.01 -23.77 -16.03
N GLY A 48 10.61 -23.11 -17.02
CA GLY A 48 10.74 -23.64 -18.38
C GLY A 48 11.53 -24.95 -18.45
N ILE A 49 12.49 -25.18 -17.54
CA ILE A 49 13.26 -26.41 -17.46
C ILE A 49 12.40 -27.59 -17.00
N HIS A 50 11.46 -27.35 -16.09
CA HIS A 50 10.54 -28.38 -15.61
C HIS A 50 9.34 -28.58 -16.56
N ASP A 51 8.88 -27.50 -17.20
CA ASP A 51 7.72 -27.50 -18.08
C ASP A 51 8.04 -28.00 -19.49
N ARG A 52 9.16 -27.55 -20.07
CA ARG A 52 9.53 -27.82 -21.47
C ARG A 52 10.75 -28.73 -21.61
N LEU A 53 11.27 -29.26 -20.49
CA LEU A 53 12.48 -30.08 -20.45
C LEU A 53 13.68 -29.39 -21.12
N GLY A 54 13.78 -28.07 -20.97
CA GLY A 54 14.93 -27.31 -21.44
C GLY A 54 16.20 -27.67 -20.68
N ASP A 55 17.35 -27.26 -21.21
CA ASP A 55 18.64 -27.42 -20.55
C ASP A 55 19.28 -26.05 -20.36
N ASP A 56 19.55 -25.68 -19.11
CA ASP A 56 20.31 -24.48 -18.74
C ASP A 56 21.71 -24.82 -18.21
N GLY A 57 22.11 -26.09 -18.25
CA GLY A 57 23.39 -26.61 -17.78
C GLY A 57 23.56 -26.61 -16.26
N ILE A 58 22.55 -26.19 -15.49
CA ILE A 58 22.66 -25.99 -14.04
C ILE A 58 21.52 -26.61 -13.24
N THR A 59 20.32 -26.68 -13.80
CA THR A 59 19.14 -27.14 -13.09
C THR A 59 19.16 -28.66 -12.97
N GLN A 60 19.24 -29.14 -11.74
CA GLN A 60 19.05 -30.55 -11.43
C GLN A 60 17.62 -30.80 -10.95
N TRP A 61 16.98 -31.85 -11.46
CA TRP A 61 15.62 -32.21 -11.06
C TRP A 61 15.59 -32.90 -9.70
N HIS A 62 14.71 -32.43 -8.82
CA HIS A 62 14.49 -33.03 -7.51
C HIS A 62 13.84 -34.43 -7.64
N PRO A 63 14.15 -35.43 -6.79
CA PRO A 63 13.53 -36.75 -6.83
C PRO A 63 12.00 -36.73 -6.81
N ALA A 64 11.42 -35.79 -6.06
CA ALA A 64 9.97 -35.57 -6.02
C ALA A 64 9.36 -35.18 -7.38
N PHE A 65 10.09 -34.47 -8.24
CA PHE A 65 9.65 -34.18 -9.61
C PHE A 65 9.76 -35.42 -10.48
N LEU A 66 10.88 -36.14 -10.39
CA LEU A 66 11.12 -37.38 -11.14
C LEU A 66 10.15 -38.50 -10.76
N ALA A 67 9.60 -38.47 -9.54
CA ALA A 67 8.60 -39.42 -9.08
C ALA A 67 7.18 -39.15 -9.65
N LEU A 68 6.96 -38.06 -10.40
CA LEU A 68 5.64 -37.71 -10.94
C LEU A 68 5.20 -38.58 -12.12
N GLY A 69 6.15 -39.22 -12.80
CA GLY A 69 5.90 -40.03 -13.99
C GLY A 69 7.01 -41.05 -14.23
N LYS A 70 6.82 -41.93 -15.20
CA LYS A 70 7.83 -42.92 -15.60
C LYS A 70 8.86 -42.35 -16.56
N THR A 71 8.47 -41.32 -17.30
CA THR A 71 9.33 -40.59 -18.24
C THR A 71 9.40 -39.11 -17.87
N LEU A 72 10.40 -38.40 -18.38
CA LEU A 72 10.52 -36.95 -18.16
C LEU A 72 9.34 -36.17 -18.73
N ASP A 73 8.80 -36.59 -19.88
CA ASP A 73 7.62 -35.97 -20.48
C ASP A 73 6.38 -36.12 -19.59
N GLU A 74 6.19 -37.30 -19.00
CA GLU A 74 5.12 -37.53 -18.03
C GLU A 74 5.31 -36.67 -16.78
N CYS A 75 6.55 -36.56 -16.27
CA CYS A 75 6.87 -35.69 -15.14
C CYS A 75 6.53 -34.23 -15.44
N ALA A 76 6.95 -33.72 -16.60
CA ALA A 76 6.68 -32.36 -17.03
C ALA A 76 5.17 -32.11 -17.20
N ALA A 77 4.44 -33.03 -17.83
CA ALA A 77 3.00 -32.93 -18.00
C ALA A 77 2.24 -32.96 -16.67
N ALA A 78 2.62 -33.85 -15.75
CA ALA A 78 2.06 -33.92 -14.41
C ALA A 78 2.36 -32.66 -13.60
N TYR A 79 3.60 -32.16 -13.67
CA TYR A 79 4.02 -30.92 -13.02
C TYR A 79 3.26 -29.70 -13.54
N ARG A 80 3.09 -29.58 -14.86
CA ARG A 80 2.28 -28.52 -15.49
C ARG A 80 0.85 -28.51 -14.94
N LYS A 81 0.20 -29.67 -14.89
CA LYS A 81 -1.15 -29.81 -14.31
C LYS A 81 -1.17 -29.44 -12.82
N PHE A 82 -0.15 -29.82 -12.07
CA PHE A 82 0.00 -29.47 -10.66
C PHE A 82 0.16 -27.95 -10.43
N CYS A 83 0.91 -27.27 -11.29
CA CYS A 83 1.07 -25.81 -11.27
C CYS A 83 -0.22 -25.09 -11.65
N GLN A 84 -0.93 -25.54 -12.70
CA GLN A 84 -2.20 -24.94 -13.12
C GLN A 84 -3.26 -24.93 -12.01
N LYS A 85 -3.24 -25.93 -11.11
CA LYS A 85 -4.13 -26.01 -9.95
C LYS A 85 -3.83 -24.98 -8.84
N TYR A 86 -2.70 -24.29 -8.91
CA TYR A 86 -2.35 -23.28 -7.91
C TYR A 86 -3.29 -22.08 -7.98
N ARG A 87 -3.84 -21.74 -6.80
CA ARG A 87 -4.63 -20.53 -6.58
C ARG A 87 -3.98 -19.77 -5.44
N PRO A 88 -3.43 -18.56 -5.68
CA PRO A 88 -2.90 -17.73 -4.62
C PRO A 88 -3.99 -17.48 -3.58
N LYS A 89 -3.68 -17.74 -2.31
CA LYS A 89 -4.56 -17.30 -1.23
C LYS A 89 -4.32 -15.80 -1.02
N PRO A 90 -5.39 -14.97 -0.90
CA PRO A 90 -5.20 -13.59 -0.52
C PRO A 90 -4.46 -13.54 0.82
N LYS A 91 -3.50 -12.63 0.95
CA LYS A 91 -2.85 -12.39 2.24
C LYS A 91 -3.93 -11.95 3.22
N SER A 92 -4.00 -12.58 4.39
CA SER A 92 -4.89 -12.08 5.43
C SER A 92 -4.43 -10.68 5.81
N GLU A 93 -5.30 -9.70 5.61
CA GLU A 93 -5.04 -8.33 6.04
C GLU A 93 -4.98 -8.30 7.57
N SER A 94 -3.76 -8.29 8.11
CA SER A 94 -3.56 -7.93 9.51
C SER A 94 -3.85 -6.44 9.62
N LYS A 95 -5.01 -6.08 10.17
CA LYS A 95 -5.31 -4.68 10.49
C LYS A 95 -4.35 -4.25 11.60
N ASN A 96 -3.34 -3.47 11.24
CA ASN A 96 -2.44 -2.88 12.22
C ASN A 96 -3.21 -1.81 13.00
N HIS A 97 -3.58 -2.11 14.25
CA HIS A 97 -4.30 -1.21 15.15
C HIS A 97 -3.48 -0.02 15.65
N TRP A 98 -2.34 0.28 15.04
CA TRP A 98 -1.48 1.40 15.41
C TRP A 98 -2.22 2.74 15.28
N GLY A 99 -2.93 2.95 14.17
CA GLY A 99 -3.75 4.15 13.96
C GLY A 99 -4.90 4.25 14.95
N SER A 100 -5.65 3.15 15.16
CA SER A 100 -6.78 3.15 16.10
C SER A 100 -6.33 3.37 17.54
N ARG A 101 -5.20 2.78 17.99
CA ARG A 101 -4.68 3.00 19.35
C ARG A 101 -4.22 4.43 19.56
N LEU A 102 -3.60 5.06 18.55
CA LEU A 102 -3.17 6.45 18.62
C LEU A 102 -4.38 7.42 18.66
N LEU A 103 -5.44 7.10 17.92
CA LEU A 103 -6.62 7.95 17.78
C LEU A 103 -7.64 7.80 18.93
N VAL A 104 -7.61 6.70 19.70
CA VAL A 104 -8.53 6.47 20.83
C VAL A 104 -8.41 7.58 21.90
N GLY A 105 -7.25 8.23 22.03
CA GLY A 105 -7.05 9.38 22.93
C GLY A 105 -7.39 10.75 22.32
N LEU A 106 -7.48 10.85 20.99
CA LEU A 106 -7.75 12.10 20.28
C LEU A 106 -9.27 12.33 20.18
N LYS A 107 -9.90 12.65 21.31
CA LYS A 107 -11.21 13.29 21.27
C LYS A 107 -11.03 14.63 20.54
N VAL A 108 -11.66 14.80 19.38
CA VAL A 108 -11.79 16.10 18.71
C VAL A 108 -12.69 16.97 19.59
N LYS A 109 -12.10 17.51 20.66
CA LYS A 109 -12.75 18.49 21.52
C LYS A 109 -12.61 19.81 20.77
N GLY A 110 -13.71 20.30 20.19
CA GLY A 110 -13.79 21.64 19.64
C GLY A 110 -13.46 22.64 20.73
N LYS A 111 -12.19 23.04 20.80
CA LYS A 111 -11.72 24.17 21.58
C LYS A 111 -10.86 25.00 20.65
N SER A 112 -11.19 26.28 20.55
CA SER A 112 -10.37 27.29 19.91
C SER A 112 -8.91 27.12 20.34
N LYS A 113 -8.00 27.03 19.35
CA LYS A 113 -6.57 26.83 19.60
C LYS A 113 -6.03 28.00 20.43
N LYS A 114 -5.88 27.82 21.75
CA LYS A 114 -4.97 28.66 22.53
C LYS A 114 -3.55 28.20 22.20
N VAL A 115 -2.73 29.10 21.65
CA VAL A 115 -1.32 28.84 21.36
C VAL A 115 -0.64 28.45 22.66
N SER A 116 -0.03 27.26 22.70
CA SER A 116 0.68 26.79 23.90
C SER A 116 1.97 27.61 24.08
N PRO A 117 2.36 27.96 25.32
CA PRO A 117 3.59 28.72 25.56
C PRO A 117 4.79 28.03 24.89
N GLY A 118 5.52 28.75 24.04
CA GLY A 118 6.70 28.25 23.31
C GLY A 118 6.46 27.72 21.89
N LYS A 119 5.23 27.76 21.35
CA LYS A 119 4.99 27.50 19.93
C LYS A 119 5.20 28.79 19.12
N MET A 120 6.26 28.84 18.32
CA MET A 120 6.40 29.88 17.28
C MET A 120 5.32 29.67 16.22
N CYS A 121 4.58 30.73 15.91
CA CYS A 121 3.65 30.72 14.78
C CYS A 121 4.47 30.63 13.48
N LEU A 122 3.98 29.86 12.50
CA LEU A 122 4.63 29.81 11.19
C LEU A 122 4.48 31.19 10.52
N PRO A 123 5.45 31.68 9.73
CA PRO A 123 5.39 33.01 9.11
C PRO A 123 4.17 33.24 8.20
N TRP A 124 3.52 32.17 7.75
CA TRP A 124 2.30 32.18 6.95
C TRP A 124 1.02 31.93 7.77
N GLY A 125 1.11 31.86 9.10
CA GLY A 125 -0.05 31.72 9.99
C GLY A 125 -0.90 32.98 10.10
N GLU A 126 -0.30 34.15 9.84
CA GLU A 126 -0.96 35.46 9.74
C GLU A 126 -1.22 35.87 8.29
N TRP A 127 -1.10 34.93 7.33
CA TRP A 127 -1.35 35.27 5.94
C TRP A 127 -2.83 35.62 5.77
N LEU A 128 -3.12 36.92 5.78
CA LEU A 128 -4.44 37.49 5.58
C LEU A 128 -4.94 37.05 4.21
N ILE A 129 -5.89 36.13 4.23
CA ILE A 129 -6.61 35.63 3.04
C ILE A 129 -7.61 36.72 2.63
N GLU A 130 -7.10 37.90 2.29
CA GLU A 130 -7.90 39.03 1.82
C GLU A 130 -7.53 39.41 0.38
N ASN A 131 -6.73 38.58 -0.30
CA ASN A 131 -6.52 38.76 -1.72
C ASN A 131 -7.74 38.21 -2.49
N PRO A 132 -8.53 39.08 -3.14
CA PRO A 132 -9.75 38.68 -3.84
C PRO A 132 -9.48 37.73 -5.01
N GLU A 133 -8.30 37.79 -5.63
CA GLU A 133 -7.92 36.90 -6.72
C GLU A 133 -7.72 35.47 -6.23
N ILE A 134 -7.09 35.31 -5.06
CA ILE A 134 -6.85 34.00 -4.45
C ILE A 134 -8.18 33.36 -4.03
N LEU A 135 -9.08 34.16 -3.45
CA LEU A 135 -10.42 33.72 -3.09
C LEU A 135 -11.22 33.28 -4.32
N ALA A 136 -11.18 34.06 -5.40
CA ALA A 136 -11.88 33.73 -6.65
C ALA A 136 -11.32 32.45 -7.31
N VAL A 137 -10.01 32.22 -7.27
CA VAL A 137 -9.39 30.99 -7.78
C VAL A 137 -9.76 29.80 -6.90
N ALA A 138 -9.71 29.96 -5.58
CA ALA A 138 -10.08 28.91 -4.63
C ALA A 138 -11.55 28.50 -4.79
N GLU A 139 -12.46 29.46 -4.95
CA GLU A 139 -13.88 29.20 -5.20
C GLU A 139 -14.09 28.38 -6.48
N LYS A 140 -13.46 28.78 -7.59
CA LYS A 140 -13.51 28.02 -8.85
C LYS A 140 -13.01 26.58 -8.67
N PHE A 141 -11.89 26.41 -7.96
CA PHE A 141 -11.32 25.10 -7.71
C PHE A 141 -12.25 24.21 -6.88
N ILE A 142 -12.85 24.77 -5.82
CA ILE A 142 -13.78 24.05 -4.95
C ILE A 142 -15.03 23.64 -5.73
N LEU A 143 -15.64 24.57 -6.48
CA LEU A 143 -16.85 24.27 -7.25
C LEU A 143 -16.60 23.24 -8.36
N ALA A 144 -15.42 23.27 -9.00
CA ALA A 144 -15.06 22.30 -10.04
C ALA A 144 -14.82 20.87 -9.51
N ASN A 145 -14.40 20.73 -8.24
CA ASN A 145 -14.00 19.43 -7.67
C ASN A 145 -14.95 18.91 -6.58
N CYS A 146 -15.94 19.71 -6.15
CA CYS A 146 -16.87 19.29 -5.12
C CYS A 146 -17.86 18.23 -5.62
N TYR A 147 -18.29 17.38 -4.70
CA TYR A 147 -19.27 16.32 -4.99
C TYR A 147 -20.69 16.88 -5.24
N ASN A 148 -21.04 18.00 -4.59
CA ASN A 148 -22.31 18.70 -4.78
C ASN A 148 -22.09 20.23 -4.77
N PRO A 149 -22.24 20.92 -5.92
CA PRO A 149 -21.94 22.35 -6.04
C PRO A 149 -22.92 23.25 -5.28
N GLN A 150 -24.17 22.82 -5.08
CA GLN A 150 -25.17 23.62 -4.36
C GLN A 150 -24.82 23.75 -2.87
N ILE A 151 -24.35 22.66 -2.25
CA ILE A 151 -23.93 22.65 -0.85
C ILE A 151 -22.62 23.44 -0.68
N ALA A 152 -21.67 23.26 -1.59
CA ALA A 152 -20.41 24.01 -1.57
C ALA A 152 -20.64 25.53 -1.66
N GLY A 153 -21.54 25.97 -2.56
CA GLY A 153 -21.91 27.39 -2.67
C GLY A 153 -22.53 27.97 -1.40
N GLN A 154 -23.42 27.23 -0.74
CA GLN A 154 -24.03 27.66 0.53
C GLN A 154 -22.99 27.85 1.65
N ILE A 155 -21.99 26.96 1.74
CA ILE A 155 -20.92 27.04 2.73
C ILE A 155 -20.03 28.26 2.46
N LEU A 156 -19.67 28.51 1.20
CA LEU A 156 -18.85 29.65 0.80
C LEU A 156 -19.55 30.98 1.13
N GLN A 157 -20.86 31.09 0.86
CA GLN A 157 -21.66 32.28 1.21
C GLN A 157 -21.73 32.51 2.73
N GLN A 158 -21.84 31.44 3.54
CA GLN A 158 -21.86 31.53 5.00
C GLN A 158 -20.51 31.90 5.61
N THR A 159 -19.39 31.61 4.94
CA THR A 159 -18.05 32.02 5.39
C THR A 159 -17.78 33.51 5.15
N THR A 160 -18.34 34.12 4.11
CA THR A 160 -18.21 35.56 3.83
C THR A 160 -18.93 36.41 4.89
N VAL A 161 -20.09 35.96 5.38
CA VAL A 161 -20.90 36.71 6.34
C VAL A 161 -20.29 36.73 7.76
N ARG A 162 -19.52 35.70 8.13
CA ARG A 162 -18.91 35.60 9.48
C ARG A 162 -17.60 36.38 9.65
N GLY A 163 -17.04 36.96 8.59
CA GLY A 163 -15.81 37.75 8.65
C GLY A 163 -16.00 39.21 9.08
N HIS A 164 -17.25 39.71 9.16
CA HIS A 164 -17.53 41.14 9.34
C HIS A 164 -18.06 41.51 10.75
N GLU A 165 -18.16 40.54 11.66
CA GLU A 165 -18.59 40.76 13.06
C GLU A 165 -17.58 40.13 14.01
N THR A 166 -16.46 40.82 14.26
CA THR A 166 -15.79 40.96 15.57
C THR A 166 -14.50 41.74 15.37
N ASP A 167 -14.55 43.06 15.53
CA ASP A 167 -13.37 43.81 15.95
C ASP A 167 -13.82 45.04 16.74
N ASP A 168 -13.97 44.89 18.06
CA ASP A 168 -14.02 45.98 19.02
C ASP A 168 -13.85 45.39 20.42
N SER A 169 -12.59 45.14 20.80
CA SER A 169 -12.19 45.06 22.21
C SER A 169 -10.69 45.35 22.32
N GLN A 170 -10.36 46.64 22.45
CA GLN A 170 -9.06 47.13 22.87
C GLN A 170 -8.64 46.49 24.20
N CYS A 171 -7.49 45.82 24.23
CA CYS A 171 -6.81 45.48 25.48
C CYS A 171 -5.97 46.68 25.93
N GLN A 172 -6.37 47.32 27.04
CA GLN A 172 -5.52 48.27 27.77
C GLN A 172 -4.37 47.51 28.44
N VAL A 173 -3.15 48.02 28.26
CA VAL A 173 -1.94 47.53 28.93
C VAL A 173 -1.78 48.32 30.23
N SER A 174 -1.84 47.65 31.37
CA SER A 174 -1.39 48.19 32.66
C SER A 174 0.01 47.68 32.95
N GLU A 175 0.97 48.60 32.98
CA GLU A 175 2.37 48.38 33.37
C GLU A 175 2.48 48.20 34.90
N THR A 176 3.30 47.24 35.30
CA THR A 176 4.09 47.27 36.56
C THR A 176 5.42 46.59 36.31
#